data_AF-A0A831VFT6-F1
#
_entry.id   AF-A0A831VFT6-F1
#
_cell.length_a   1.000
_cell.length_b   1.000
_cell.length_c   1.000
_cell.angle_alpha   90.00
_cell.angle_beta   90.00
_cell.angle_gamma   90.00
#
_symmetry.space_group_name_H-M   'P 1'
#
loop_
_entity.id
_entity.type
_entity.pdbx_description
1 polymer ?
#
loop_
_entity_poly.entity_id
_entity_poly.type
_entity_poly.pdbx_seq_one_letter_code
_entity_poly.pdbx_strand_id
1 'polypeptide(L)'
;MGEEELGAELLVSSSGGNPFRVLVVGPPKAAAAAARRVGGIAVSNFLDVPPEVYEGIYAVHASGDLSPLLAGARVVLYIRGPVPPPAGTRLIVLTCSRDPLCGEADCICGGALRI
;
A
#
# COMPACT_ATOMS: atom_id res chain seq x y z
N MET A 1 -4.60 -24.84 -24.22
CA MET A 1 -4.95 -23.46 -23.78
C MET A 1 -5.16 -23.57 -22.28
N GLY A 2 -4.14 -23.26 -21.49
CA GLY A 2 -4.06 -23.68 -20.09
C GLY A 2 -3.00 -22.91 -19.33
N GLU A 3 -3.18 -21.59 -19.23
CA GLU A 3 -2.20 -20.68 -18.64
C GLU A 3 -2.87 -19.41 -18.10
N GLU A 4 -3.98 -19.52 -17.37
CA GLU A 4 -4.60 -18.35 -16.71
C GLU A 4 -4.94 -18.57 -15.22
N GLU A 5 -4.74 -19.77 -14.65
CA GLU A 5 -5.19 -20.07 -13.28
C GLU A 5 -4.06 -20.21 -12.24
N LEU A 6 -2.79 -20.23 -12.67
CA LEU A 6 -1.65 -20.51 -11.78
C LEU A 6 -1.19 -19.30 -10.93
N GLY A 7 -1.67 -18.10 -11.21
CA GLY A 7 -1.29 -16.88 -10.48
C GLY A 7 -2.10 -16.64 -9.19
N ALA A 8 -3.32 -17.18 -9.11
CA ALA A 8 -4.20 -17.00 -7.94
C ALA A 8 -3.99 -18.08 -6.88
N GLU A 9 -3.65 -19.32 -7.28
CA GLU A 9 -3.44 -20.43 -6.35
C GLU A 9 -2.09 -20.38 -5.62
N LEU A 10 -1.07 -19.73 -6.21
CA LEU A 10 0.23 -19.56 -5.55
C LEU A 10 0.17 -18.61 -4.33
N LEU A 11 -0.93 -17.87 -4.15
CA LEU A 11 -1.13 -16.95 -3.03
C LEU A 11 -1.77 -17.61 -1.81
N VAL A 12 -2.34 -18.82 -1.94
CA VAL A 12 -3.16 -19.43 -0.88
C VAL A 12 -2.43 -20.54 -0.12
N SER A 13 -1.33 -21.07 -0.65
CA SER A 13 -0.61 -22.18 -0.03
C SER A 13 0.79 -21.79 0.44
N SER A 14 0.85 -20.95 1.47
CA SER A 14 2.03 -20.87 2.33
C SER A 14 1.61 -20.59 3.77
N SER A 15 1.80 -21.60 4.60
CA SER A 15 1.73 -21.60 6.05
C SER A 15 2.73 -20.59 6.64
N GLY A 16 2.33 -19.31 6.66
CA GLY A 16 3.17 -18.21 7.13
C GLY A 16 2.62 -16.87 6.67
N GLY A 17 1.53 -16.41 7.30
CA GLY A 17 1.02 -15.04 7.26
C GLY A 17 1.03 -14.32 5.89
N ASN A 18 -0.12 -14.32 5.20
CA ASN A 18 -0.46 -13.55 4.00
C ASN A 18 0.52 -12.36 3.70
N PRO A 19 1.32 -12.39 2.62
CA PRO A 19 2.37 -11.39 2.37
C PRO A 19 1.82 -9.97 2.12
N PHE A 20 0.52 -9.85 1.82
CA PHE A 20 -0.18 -8.58 1.58
C PHE A 20 -0.68 -7.89 2.86
N ARG A 21 -0.21 -8.28 4.05
CA ARG A 21 -0.72 -7.71 5.32
C ARG A 21 -0.61 -6.19 5.42
N VAL A 22 0.42 -5.58 4.84
CA VAL A 22 0.67 -4.14 4.91
C VAL A 22 0.86 -3.58 3.51
N LEU A 23 -0.09 -2.76 3.07
CA LEU A 23 0.04 -1.96 1.84
C LEU A 23 0.46 -0.54 2.21
N VAL A 24 1.42 0.00 1.48
CA VAL A 24 1.87 1.39 1.60
C VAL A 24 1.53 2.12 0.32
N VAL A 25 0.43 2.87 0.35
CA VAL A 25 -0.07 3.64 -0.79
C VAL A 25 0.45 5.06 -0.69
N GLY A 26 1.05 5.60 -1.74
CA GLY A 26 1.45 7.01 -1.77
C GLY A 26 2.41 7.40 -2.88
N PRO A 27 3.14 8.52 -2.77
CA PRO A 27 4.14 8.92 -3.76
C PRO A 27 5.25 7.86 -3.88
N PRO A 28 5.80 7.59 -5.09
CA PRO A 28 6.68 6.44 -5.33
C PRO A 28 7.84 6.30 -4.34
N LYS A 29 8.60 7.38 -4.13
CA LYS A 29 9.75 7.41 -3.20
C LYS A 29 9.33 7.21 -1.75
N ALA A 30 8.22 7.82 -1.33
CA ALA A 30 7.73 7.73 0.04
C ALA A 30 7.13 6.35 0.34
N ALA A 31 6.33 5.82 -0.59
CA ALA A 31 5.75 4.49 -0.52
C ALA A 31 6.85 3.42 -0.46
N ALA A 32 7.86 3.51 -1.32
CA ALA A 32 8.98 2.57 -1.32
C ALA A 32 9.81 2.65 -0.02
N ALA A 33 10.15 3.85 0.44
CA ALA A 33 10.91 4.02 1.68
C ALA A 33 10.16 3.49 2.90
N ALA A 34 8.85 3.75 3.01
CA ALA A 34 8.03 3.25 4.10
C ALA A 34 7.81 1.74 4.01
N ALA A 35 7.52 1.21 2.83
CA ALA A 35 7.40 -0.24 2.59
C ALA A 35 8.67 -1.00 3.00
N ARG A 36 9.85 -0.46 2.67
CA ARG A 36 11.14 -1.03 3.09
C ARG A 36 11.30 -1.07 4.61
N ARG A 37 10.81 -0.06 5.33
CA ARG A 37 10.91 0.01 6.80
C ARG A 37 9.93 -0.92 7.51
N VAL A 38 8.71 -1.03 7.00
CA VAL A 38 7.63 -1.80 7.66
C VAL A 38 7.54 -3.24 7.17
N GLY A 39 8.31 -3.62 6.14
CA GLY A 39 8.22 -4.93 5.49
C GLY A 39 6.90 -5.11 4.74
N GLY A 40 6.46 -4.08 4.01
CA GLY A 40 5.19 -4.07 3.27
C GLY A 40 5.36 -3.97 1.76
N ILE A 41 4.24 -3.81 1.06
CA ILE A 41 4.19 -3.64 -0.40
C ILE A 41 3.96 -2.17 -0.73
N ALA A 42 4.83 -1.60 -1.56
CA ALA A 42 4.66 -0.23 -2.03
C ALA A 42 3.65 -0.19 -3.18
N VAL A 43 2.66 0.70 -3.10
CA VAL A 43 1.63 0.88 -4.11
C VAL A 43 1.66 2.34 -4.57
N SER A 44 1.93 2.55 -5.84
CA SER A 44 2.02 3.90 -6.42
C SER A 44 1.93 3.86 -7.94
N ASN A 45 1.84 5.04 -8.55
CA ASN A 45 2.10 5.19 -9.97
C ASN A 45 3.62 5.24 -10.22
N PHE A 46 4.18 4.12 -10.67
CA PHE A 46 5.61 3.97 -10.98
C PHE A 46 5.96 4.18 -12.47
N LEU A 47 5.07 4.74 -13.31
CA LEU A 47 5.21 4.75 -14.79
C LEU A 47 6.54 5.34 -15.31
N ASP A 48 7.15 6.27 -14.58
CA ASP A 48 8.43 6.91 -14.94
C ASP A 48 9.41 6.94 -13.77
N VAL A 49 9.31 5.95 -12.88
CA VAL A 49 10.14 5.89 -11.68
C VAL A 49 11.28 4.90 -11.91
N PRO A 50 12.54 5.30 -11.71
CA PRO A 50 13.66 4.40 -11.96
C PRO A 50 13.66 3.23 -10.95
N PRO A 51 14.06 2.02 -11.36
CA PRO A 51 13.92 0.79 -10.56
C PRO A 51 14.68 0.83 -9.25
N GLU A 52 15.79 1.56 -9.19
CA GLU A 52 16.56 1.85 -7.97
C GLU A 52 15.71 2.41 -6.81
N VAL A 53 14.58 3.06 -7.10
CA VAL A 53 13.67 3.61 -6.07
C VAL A 53 12.93 2.50 -5.32
N TYR A 54 12.63 1.39 -5.98
CA TYR A 54 11.85 0.28 -5.43
C TYR A 54 12.60 -1.06 -5.48
N GLU A 55 13.91 -1.02 -5.68
CA GLU A 55 14.77 -2.19 -5.62
C GLU A 55 14.71 -2.82 -4.21
N GLY A 56 14.68 -4.16 -4.16
CA GLY A 56 14.68 -4.91 -2.90
C GLY A 56 13.36 -4.85 -2.11
N ILE A 57 12.27 -4.37 -2.71
CA ILE A 57 10.92 -4.43 -2.13
C ILE A 57 9.92 -4.89 -3.20
N TYR A 58 8.75 -5.35 -2.75
CA TYR A 58 7.62 -5.57 -3.63
C TYR A 58 6.93 -4.23 -3.91
N ALA A 59 6.92 -3.83 -5.18
CA ALA A 59 6.24 -2.63 -5.65
C ALA A 59 5.16 -3.00 -6.66
N VAL A 60 3.98 -2.42 -6.48
CA VAL A 60 2.82 -2.58 -7.35
C VAL A 60 2.56 -1.25 -8.03
N HIS A 61 2.60 -1.28 -9.36
CA HIS A 61 2.14 -0.17 -10.18
C HIS A 61 0.61 -0.11 -10.12
N ALA A 62 0.07 1.01 -9.64
CA ALA A 62 -1.35 1.28 -9.63
C ALA A 62 -1.61 2.75 -9.97
N SER A 63 -2.55 2.99 -10.88
CA SER A 63 -2.96 4.32 -11.35
C SER A 63 -4.44 4.62 -11.09
N GLY A 64 -5.16 3.71 -10.43
CA GLY A 64 -6.61 3.77 -10.24
C GLY A 64 -7.09 2.92 -9.08
N ASP A 65 -8.16 2.15 -9.31
CA ASP A 65 -8.84 1.38 -8.27
C ASP A 65 -7.94 0.31 -7.64
N LEU A 66 -7.90 0.31 -6.31
CA LEU A 66 -7.10 -0.60 -5.50
C LEU A 66 -7.93 -1.75 -4.90
N SER A 67 -9.25 -1.79 -5.12
CA SER A 67 -10.14 -2.84 -4.60
C SER A 67 -9.58 -4.28 -4.63
N PRO A 68 -9.01 -4.80 -5.74
CA PRO A 68 -8.47 -6.16 -5.75
C PRO A 68 -7.24 -6.35 -4.85
N LEU A 69 -6.42 -5.32 -4.66
CA LEU A 69 -5.24 -5.36 -3.78
C LEU A 69 -5.64 -5.26 -2.30
N LEU A 70 -6.69 -4.52 -2.01
CA LEU A 70 -7.18 -4.28 -0.65
C LEU A 70 -7.85 -5.52 -0.03
N ALA A 71 -8.42 -6.40 -0.85
CA ALA A 71 -9.09 -7.62 -0.36
C ALA A 71 -8.16 -8.52 0.47
N GLY A 72 -6.85 -8.46 0.23
CA GLY A 72 -5.83 -9.19 1.02
C GLY A 72 -5.15 -8.37 2.12
N ALA A 73 -5.44 -7.06 2.22
CA ALA A 73 -4.73 -6.14 3.08
C ALA A 73 -5.33 -6.06 4.49
N ARG A 74 -4.48 -6.21 5.51
CA ARG A 74 -4.89 -6.08 6.92
C ARG A 74 -4.70 -4.65 7.44
N VAL A 75 -3.69 -3.95 6.93
CA VAL A 75 -3.35 -2.58 7.26
C VAL A 75 -2.99 -1.85 5.97
N VAL A 76 -3.55 -0.67 5.79
CA VAL A 76 -3.20 0.21 4.69
C VAL A 76 -2.62 1.51 5.25
N LEU A 77 -1.34 1.71 5.01
CA LEU A 77 -0.64 2.96 5.26
C LEU A 77 -0.82 3.86 4.04
N TYR A 78 -1.51 4.98 4.23
CA TYR A 78 -1.75 5.95 3.18
C TYR A 78 -0.91 7.20 3.39
N ILE A 79 -0.02 7.48 2.45
CA ILE A 79 0.76 8.72 2.35
C ILE A 79 0.17 9.47 1.17
N ARG A 80 -0.35 10.69 1.36
CA ARG A 80 -1.03 11.44 0.29
C ARG A 80 -0.19 11.45 -1.00
N GLY A 81 -0.76 10.97 -2.09
CA GLY A 81 -0.03 10.73 -3.32
C GLY A 81 -0.93 10.66 -4.56
N PRO A 82 -0.38 10.14 -5.68
CA PRO A 82 -1.06 10.14 -6.97
C PRO A 82 -2.23 9.14 -7.04
N VAL A 83 -2.26 8.16 -6.13
CA VAL A 83 -3.32 7.16 -6.04
C VAL A 83 -4.33 7.62 -4.99
N PRO A 84 -5.64 7.65 -5.30
CA PRO A 84 -6.66 8.06 -4.34
C PRO A 84 -6.71 7.11 -3.12
N PRO A 85 -7.21 7.61 -1.98
CA PRO A 85 -7.37 6.77 -0.80
C PRO A 85 -8.37 5.65 -1.09
N PRO A 86 -8.08 4.42 -0.68
CA PRO A 86 -8.98 3.28 -0.87
C PRO A 86 -10.23 3.41 0.02
N ALA A 87 -11.40 3.19 -0.56
CA ALA A 87 -12.68 3.24 0.16
C ALA A 87 -12.95 1.94 0.95
N GLY A 88 -13.72 2.05 2.03
CA GLY A 88 -14.24 0.89 2.79
C GLY A 88 -13.19 0.06 3.54
N THR A 89 -11.93 0.53 3.61
CA THR A 89 -10.84 -0.14 4.31
C THR A 89 -10.33 0.74 5.45
N ARG A 90 -9.93 0.13 6.57
CA ARG A 90 -9.32 0.88 7.68
C ARG A 90 -7.96 1.44 7.24
N LEU A 91 -7.87 2.76 7.19
CA LEU A 91 -6.68 3.48 6.76
C LEU A 91 -5.90 4.04 7.95
N ILE A 92 -4.59 3.94 7.86
CA ILE A 92 -3.66 4.74 8.69
C ILE A 92 -3.06 5.80 7.79
N VAL A 93 -3.43 7.06 7.99
CA VAL A 93 -3.01 8.17 7.14
C VAL A 93 -1.80 8.86 7.76
N LEU A 94 -0.68 8.89 7.04
CA LEU A 94 0.53 9.60 7.45
C LEU A 94 0.46 11.05 6.95
N THR A 95 0.06 11.97 7.82
CA THR A 95 -0.07 13.39 7.50
C THR A 95 0.15 14.26 8.74
N CYS A 96 0.82 15.40 8.55
CA CYS A 96 0.96 16.44 9.59
C CYS A 96 0.02 17.63 9.38
N SER A 97 -0.69 17.65 8.26
CA SER A 97 -1.68 18.68 7.93
C SER A 97 -3.07 18.27 8.41
N ARG A 98 -3.96 19.24 8.62
CA ARG A 98 -5.39 18.94 8.79
C ARG A 98 -5.87 18.29 7.50
N ASP A 99 -6.27 17.03 7.60
CA ASP A 99 -6.74 16.23 6.47
C ASP A 99 -8.19 15.82 6.70
N PRO A 100 -9.12 16.06 5.75
CA PRO A 100 -10.50 15.60 5.88
C PRO A 100 -10.61 14.08 6.05
N LEU A 101 -9.62 13.31 5.55
CA LEU A 101 -9.57 11.86 5.75
C LEU A 101 -9.43 11.47 7.23
N CYS A 102 -8.91 12.34 8.10
CA CYS A 102 -8.76 12.05 9.52
C CYS A 102 -10.10 11.94 10.27
N GLY A 103 -11.23 12.31 9.65
CA GLY A 103 -12.55 12.04 10.22
C GLY A 103 -12.95 10.56 10.15
N GLU A 104 -12.35 9.80 9.22
CA GLU A 104 -12.73 8.41 8.91
C GLU A 104 -11.53 7.45 8.97
N ALA A 105 -10.32 7.96 9.26
CA ALA A 105 -9.07 7.21 9.28
C ALA A 105 -8.17 7.57 10.47
N ASP A 106 -7.30 6.64 10.86
CA ASP A 106 -6.32 6.82 11.93
C ASP A 106 -5.16 7.70 11.41
N CYS A 107 -5.14 9.00 11.74
CA CYS A 107 -4.10 9.92 11.28
C CYS A 107 -2.88 9.99 12.22
N ILE A 108 -1.68 9.93 11.65
CA ILE A 108 -0.40 9.98 12.38
C ILE A 108 0.50 11.06 11.78
N CYS A 109 1.06 11.91 12.64
CA CYS A 109 2.10 12.87 12.28
C CYS A 109 3.40 12.53 13.03
N GLY A 110 4.48 12.25 12.31
CA GLY A 110 5.82 12.14 12.90
C GLY A 110 6.00 11.08 14.00
N GLY A 111 5.12 10.08 14.08
CA GLY A 111 5.11 9.05 15.14
C GLY A 111 4.17 9.35 16.32
N ALA A 112 3.50 10.51 16.33
CA ALA A 112 2.43 10.81 17.28
C ALA A 112 1.06 10.58 16.63
N LEU A 113 0.25 9.71 17.23
CA LEU A 113 -1.14 9.49 16.85
C LEU A 113 -1.93 10.78 17.17
N ARG A 114 -2.63 11.35 16.19
CA ARG A 114 -3.65 12.38 16.45
C ARG A 114 -5.00 11.68 16.47
N ILE A 115 -5.45 11.36 17.68
CA ILE A 115 -6.79 10.86 18.00
C ILE A 115 -7.70 12.05 18.33
#